data_AF-A0AA38LMJ0-F1
#
_entry.id   AF-A0AA38LMJ0-F1
#
_cell.length_a   1.000
_cell.length_b   1.000
_cell.length_c   1.000
_cell.angle_alpha   90.00
_cell.angle_beta   90.00
_cell.angle_gamma   90.00
#
_symmetry.space_group_name_H-M   'P 1'
#
loop_
_entity.id
_entity.type
_entity.pdbx_description
1 polymer ?
#
loop_
_entity_poly.entity_id
_entity_poly.type
_entity_poly.pdbx_seq_one_letter_code
_entity_poly.pdbx_strand_id
1 'polypeptide(L)'
;RHQDYCVVSLLSVSVLVGCIACVYFICSPRAIYLVDFSCYKPSDEFRVTRDYFMSHSRDSGPFDDNSLEFQRKILERSGIGEHSYFPGAILASPPRLTMKEARAEAEMVMFGALDELFEKSRVRPKDIGILVVNCSLFNPTPSLFAMIINHYKMRDNIMSFFNESLSLQA
;
A
#
# COMPACT_ATOMS: atom_id res chain seq x y z
N ARG A 1 50.25 -44.51 16.70
CA ARG A 1 48.92 -44.91 17.24
C ARG A 1 48.26 -43.78 18.04
N HIS A 2 48.72 -43.41 19.25
CA HIS A 2 48.08 -42.34 20.04
C HIS A 2 48.06 -40.96 19.35
N GLN A 3 49.12 -40.64 18.60
CA GLN A 3 49.24 -39.37 17.89
C GLN A 3 48.27 -39.27 16.70
N ASP A 4 48.07 -40.37 15.97
CA ASP A 4 47.17 -40.45 14.81
C ASP A 4 45.69 -40.27 15.21
N TYR A 5 45.28 -40.84 16.35
CA TYR A 5 43.92 -40.65 16.88
C TYR A 5 43.62 -39.19 17.27
N CYS A 6 44.64 -38.47 17.75
CA CYS A 6 44.49 -37.07 18.15
C CYS A 6 44.26 -36.15 16.93
N VAL A 7 45.00 -36.39 15.83
CA VAL A 7 44.84 -35.64 14.59
C VAL A 7 43.47 -35.92 13.94
N VAL A 8 43.05 -37.18 13.89
CA VAL A 8 41.73 -37.56 13.37
C VAL A 8 40.59 -36.95 14.18
N SER A 9 40.71 -36.90 15.52
CA SER A 9 39.71 -36.28 16.40
C SER A 9 39.65 -34.75 16.24
N LEU A 10 40.77 -34.08 15.98
CA LEU A 10 40.78 -32.62 15.76
C LEU A 10 40.15 -32.26 14.41
N LEU A 11 40.41 -33.06 13.38
CA LEU A 11 39.81 -32.89 12.05
C LEU A 11 38.30 -33.14 12.08
N SER A 12 37.82 -34.15 12.81
CA SER A 12 36.39 -34.42 12.92
C SER A 12 35.63 -33.31 13.65
N VAL A 13 36.19 -32.77 14.74
CA VAL A 13 35.59 -31.65 15.49
C VAL A 13 35.55 -30.37 14.66
N SER A 14 36.62 -30.06 13.94
CA SER A 14 36.66 -28.86 13.07
C SER A 14 35.66 -28.95 11.92
N VAL A 15 35.52 -30.13 11.29
CA VAL A 15 34.46 -30.37 10.29
C VAL A 15 33.07 -30.22 10.92
N LEU A 16 32.85 -30.77 12.12
CA LEU A 16 31.56 -30.67 12.81
C LEU A 16 31.19 -29.20 13.13
N VAL A 17 32.14 -28.43 13.67
CA VAL A 17 31.94 -27.00 13.95
C VAL A 17 31.69 -26.21 12.67
N GLY A 18 32.43 -26.50 11.59
CA GLY A 18 32.20 -25.89 10.28
C GLY A 18 30.80 -26.19 9.73
N CYS A 19 30.35 -27.45 9.82
CA CYS A 19 29.00 -27.85 9.43
C CYS A 19 27.92 -27.13 10.27
N ILE A 20 28.09 -27.06 11.59
CA ILE A 20 27.16 -26.36 12.50
C ILE A 20 27.09 -24.87 12.15
N ALA A 21 28.24 -24.21 11.92
CA ALA A 21 28.28 -22.81 11.53
C ALA A 21 27.59 -22.57 10.17
N CYS A 22 27.87 -23.40 9.16
CA CYS A 22 27.20 -23.32 7.86
C CYS A 22 25.68 -23.49 7.99
N VAL A 23 25.21 -24.49 8.74
CA VAL A 23 23.78 -24.69 9.00
C VAL A 23 23.19 -23.47 9.73
N TYR A 24 23.88 -22.93 10.73
CA TYR A 24 23.42 -21.75 11.46
C TYR A 24 23.27 -20.52 10.55
N PHE A 25 24.24 -20.24 9.66
CA PHE A 25 24.16 -19.10 8.75
C PHE A 25 23.14 -19.29 7.62
N ILE A 26 22.94 -20.53 7.13
CA ILE A 26 21.97 -20.82 6.07
C ILE A 26 20.54 -20.85 6.62
N CYS A 27 20.35 -21.40 7.83
CA CYS A 27 19.04 -21.53 8.46
C CYS A 27 18.65 -20.29 9.28
N SER A 28 19.56 -19.34 9.52
CA SER A 28 19.19 -18.10 10.20
C SER A 28 18.19 -17.31 9.35
N PRO A 29 17.04 -16.92 9.93
CA PRO A 29 16.05 -16.15 9.21
C PRO A 29 16.67 -14.84 8.74
N ARG A 30 16.54 -14.54 7.45
CA ARG A 30 16.98 -13.26 6.92
C ARG A 30 16.07 -12.17 7.46
N ALA A 31 16.65 -11.21 8.15
CA ALA A 31 15.90 -10.06 8.64
C ALA A 31 15.28 -9.28 7.48
N ILE A 32 14.02 -8.88 7.64
CA ILE A 32 13.27 -8.07 6.68
C ILE A 32 13.23 -6.65 7.25
N TYR A 33 13.61 -5.68 6.43
CA TYR A 33 13.69 -4.28 6.84
C TYR A 33 12.77 -3.41 6.00
N LEU A 34 12.14 -2.44 6.64
CA LEU A 34 11.49 -1.33 5.96
C LEU A 34 12.57 -0.34 5.54
N VAL A 35 12.78 -0.19 4.24
CA VAL A 35 13.79 0.75 3.71
C VAL A 35 13.26 2.18 3.74
N ASP A 36 12.02 2.39 3.30
CA ASP A 36 11.41 3.73 3.21
C ASP A 36 9.88 3.64 3.17
N PHE A 37 9.20 4.77 3.39
CA PHE A 37 7.75 4.90 3.26
C PHE A 37 7.37 6.30 2.75
N SER A 38 6.24 6.37 2.04
CA SER A 38 5.68 7.61 1.52
C SER A 38 4.17 7.61 1.63
N CYS A 39 3.59 8.80 1.80
CA CYS A 39 2.15 9.01 1.84
C CYS A 39 1.79 10.20 0.94
N TYR A 40 0.91 9.99 -0.02
CA TYR A 40 0.45 11.07 -0.87
C TYR A 40 -0.43 12.05 -0.10
N LYS A 41 -0.09 13.34 -0.16
CA LYS A 41 -0.94 14.43 0.31
C LYS A 41 -1.52 15.18 -0.89
N PRO A 42 -2.84 15.16 -1.10
CA PRO A 42 -3.47 15.91 -2.17
C PRO A 42 -3.25 17.43 -2.05
N SER A 43 -3.36 18.12 -3.17
CA SER A 43 -3.41 19.59 -3.23
C SER A 43 -4.58 20.14 -2.40
N ASP A 44 -4.44 21.38 -1.90
CA ASP A 44 -5.48 22.06 -1.13
C ASP A 44 -6.76 22.33 -1.93
N GLU A 45 -6.76 22.15 -3.25
CA GLU A 45 -7.96 22.15 -4.09
C GLU A 45 -8.95 21.02 -3.74
N PHE A 46 -8.45 19.92 -3.17
CA PHE A 46 -9.26 18.78 -2.72
C PHE A 46 -9.64 18.89 -1.24
N ARG A 47 -9.26 19.98 -0.57
CA ARG A 47 -9.49 20.17 0.86
C ARG A 47 -10.94 20.58 1.11
N VAL A 48 -11.58 19.89 2.05
CA VAL A 48 -12.99 20.01 2.39
C VAL A 48 -13.12 20.28 3.89
N THR A 49 -14.03 21.20 4.24
CA THR A 49 -14.48 21.41 5.62
C THR A 49 -15.65 20.51 5.96
N ARG A 50 -15.89 20.28 7.25
CA ARG A 50 -17.03 19.46 7.70
C ARG A 50 -18.35 20.08 7.28
N ASP A 51 -18.44 21.41 7.38
CA ASP A 51 -19.62 22.17 6.96
C ASP A 51 -19.87 22.04 5.46
N TYR A 52 -18.82 22.17 4.63
CA TYR A 52 -18.95 22.02 3.18
C TYR A 52 -19.40 20.60 2.79
N PHE A 53 -18.85 19.58 3.45
CA PHE A 53 -19.29 18.20 3.24
C PHE A 53 -20.76 18.03 3.59
N MET A 54 -21.21 18.56 4.73
CA MET A 54 -22.60 18.43 5.17
C MET A 54 -23.57 19.19 4.25
N SER A 55 -23.21 20.38 3.77
CA SER A 55 -24.02 21.11 2.80
C SER A 55 -24.08 20.36 1.47
N HIS A 56 -22.94 19.86 0.99
CA HIS A 56 -22.88 19.12 -0.27
C HIS A 56 -23.68 17.80 -0.20
N SER A 57 -23.61 17.07 0.91
CA SER A 57 -24.44 15.88 1.13
C SER A 57 -25.93 16.23 1.09
N ARG A 58 -26.36 17.32 1.71
CA ARG A 58 -27.76 17.78 1.63
C ARG A 58 -28.17 18.10 0.20
N ASP A 59 -27.31 18.81 -0.53
CA ASP A 59 -27.58 19.26 -1.91
C ASP A 59 -27.54 18.11 -2.93
N SER A 60 -26.81 17.02 -2.62
CA SER A 60 -26.66 15.88 -3.52
C SER A 60 -27.97 15.14 -3.79
N GLY A 61 -28.96 15.23 -2.88
CA GLY A 61 -30.33 14.73 -3.06
C GLY A 61 -30.71 13.33 -2.54
N PRO A 62 -29.82 12.34 -2.34
CA PRO A 62 -30.21 10.98 -1.94
C PRO A 62 -30.36 10.79 -0.42
N PHE A 63 -30.02 11.78 0.41
CA PHE A 63 -30.02 11.65 1.87
C PHE A 63 -31.23 12.35 2.51
N ASP A 64 -31.95 11.63 3.36
CA ASP A 64 -32.99 12.20 4.22
C ASP A 64 -32.38 12.87 5.46
N ASP A 65 -33.19 13.64 6.20
CA ASP A 65 -32.69 14.37 7.37
C ASP A 65 -32.15 13.45 8.47
N ASN A 66 -32.69 12.23 8.61
CA ASN A 66 -32.17 11.23 9.55
C ASN A 66 -30.77 10.74 9.15
N SER A 67 -30.55 10.49 7.86
CA SER A 67 -29.25 10.08 7.32
C SER A 67 -28.22 11.20 7.43
N LEU A 68 -28.61 12.45 7.18
CA LEU A 68 -27.74 13.62 7.36
C LEU A 68 -27.34 13.80 8.83
N GLU A 69 -28.28 13.65 9.75
CA GLU A 69 -28.00 13.72 11.19
C GLU A 69 -27.08 12.57 11.65
N PHE A 70 -27.24 11.38 11.07
CA PHE A 70 -26.34 10.26 11.31
C PHE A 70 -24.92 10.53 10.79
N GLN A 71 -24.79 11.03 9.55
CA GLN A 71 -23.51 11.45 8.97
C GLN A 71 -22.82 12.51 9.82
N ARG A 72 -23.56 13.51 10.30
CA ARG A 72 -23.04 14.56 11.21
C ARG A 72 -22.45 13.95 12.49
N LYS A 73 -23.19 13.05 13.14
CA LYS A 73 -22.72 12.34 14.35
C LYS A 73 -21.47 11.50 14.09
N ILE A 74 -21.38 10.86 12.92
CA ILE A 74 -20.17 10.13 12.51
C ILE A 74 -19.00 11.11 12.39
N LEU A 75 -19.16 12.23 11.69
CA LEU A 75 -18.08 13.22 11.55
C LEU A 75 -17.60 13.74 12.90
N GLU A 76 -18.50 14.01 13.85
CA GLU A 76 -18.15 14.47 15.21
C GLU A 76 -17.39 13.45 16.04
N ARG A 77 -17.50 12.17 15.71
CA ARG A 77 -16.92 11.07 16.50
C ARG A 77 -15.84 10.28 15.78
N SER A 78 -15.59 10.55 14.51
CA SER A 78 -14.63 9.80 13.68
C SER A 78 -13.16 10.12 13.96
N GLY A 79 -12.89 11.21 14.70
CA GLY A 79 -11.52 11.72 14.88
C GLY A 79 -10.94 12.42 13.65
N ILE A 80 -11.75 12.66 12.62
CA ILE A 80 -11.36 13.46 11.44
C ILE A 80 -11.43 14.94 11.82
N GLY A 81 -10.33 15.66 11.58
CA GLY A 81 -10.21 17.09 11.85
C GLY A 81 -11.18 17.95 11.02
N GLU A 82 -11.21 19.26 11.30
CA GLU A 82 -12.06 20.20 10.56
C GLU A 82 -11.77 20.21 9.06
N HIS A 83 -10.54 19.92 8.68
CA HIS A 83 -10.10 19.87 7.30
C HIS A 83 -9.64 18.47 6.94
N SER A 84 -10.23 17.93 5.87
CA SER A 84 -9.83 16.67 5.26
C SER A 84 -9.79 16.81 3.75
N TYR A 85 -9.41 15.75 3.04
CA TYR A 85 -9.41 15.70 1.59
C TYR A 85 -10.52 14.79 1.10
N PHE A 86 -11.15 15.16 -0.02
CA PHE A 86 -12.19 14.36 -0.65
C PHE A 86 -11.99 14.33 -2.18
N PRO A 87 -12.37 13.23 -2.86
CA PRO A 87 -12.26 13.14 -4.30
C PRO A 87 -13.07 14.25 -5.00
N GLY A 88 -12.44 14.97 -5.92
CA GLY A 88 -13.13 16.03 -6.69
C GLY A 88 -14.31 15.50 -7.51
N ALA A 89 -14.31 14.22 -7.86
CA ALA A 89 -15.43 13.56 -8.51
C ALA A 89 -16.67 13.45 -7.61
N ILE A 90 -16.48 13.26 -6.30
CA ILE A 90 -17.58 13.21 -5.34
C ILE A 90 -18.08 14.63 -5.01
N LEU A 91 -17.19 15.62 -4.97
CA LEU A 91 -17.55 17.02 -4.69
C LEU A 91 -18.18 17.76 -5.89
N ALA A 92 -18.21 17.13 -7.06
CA ALA A 92 -18.86 17.70 -8.24
C ALA A 92 -20.39 17.79 -8.05
N SER A 93 -21.04 18.79 -8.64
CA SER A 93 -22.51 18.91 -8.63
C SER A 93 -23.04 18.83 -10.07
N PRO A 94 -23.68 17.72 -10.48
CA PRO A 94 -23.90 16.48 -9.72
C PRO A 94 -22.63 15.62 -9.57
N PRO A 95 -22.56 14.71 -8.57
CA PRO A 95 -21.42 13.83 -8.37
C PRO A 95 -21.11 12.96 -9.58
N ARG A 96 -19.83 12.82 -9.93
CA ARG A 96 -19.34 12.08 -11.11
C ARG A 96 -18.74 10.73 -10.69
N LEU A 97 -19.59 9.81 -10.27
CA LEU A 97 -19.20 8.48 -9.78
C LEU A 97 -18.93 7.49 -10.93
N THR A 98 -17.94 7.80 -11.77
CA THR A 98 -17.57 6.94 -12.90
C THR A 98 -16.24 6.22 -12.66
N MET A 99 -16.07 5.05 -13.27
CA MET A 99 -14.80 4.30 -13.22
C MET A 99 -13.61 5.12 -13.76
N LYS A 100 -13.87 6.05 -14.68
CA LYS A 100 -12.84 6.94 -15.23
C LYS A 100 -12.30 7.89 -14.16
N GLU A 101 -13.19 8.50 -13.39
CA GLU A 101 -12.81 9.43 -12.32
C GLU A 101 -12.13 8.70 -11.16
N ALA A 102 -12.67 7.55 -10.74
CA ALA A 102 -12.06 6.71 -9.71
C ALA A 102 -10.65 6.25 -10.11
N ARG A 103 -10.46 5.89 -11.39
CA ARG A 103 -9.14 5.55 -11.93
C ARG A 103 -8.19 6.75 -11.91
N ALA A 104 -8.64 7.93 -12.33
CA ALA A 104 -7.81 9.13 -12.34
C ALA A 104 -7.32 9.51 -10.92
N GLU A 105 -8.20 9.38 -9.92
CA GLU A 105 -7.85 9.56 -8.52
C GLU A 105 -6.82 8.51 -8.06
N ALA A 106 -7.06 7.23 -8.35
CA ALA A 106 -6.13 6.17 -7.97
C ALA A 106 -4.75 6.36 -8.62
N GLU A 107 -4.68 6.77 -9.89
CA GLU A 107 -3.42 7.11 -10.57
C GLU A 107 -2.71 8.27 -9.85
N MET A 108 -3.44 9.35 -9.55
CA MET A 108 -2.88 10.50 -8.83
C MET A 108 -2.29 10.10 -7.47
N VAL A 109 -3.04 9.36 -6.66
CA VAL A 109 -2.64 8.98 -5.30
C VAL A 109 -1.50 7.97 -5.32
N MET A 110 -1.61 6.91 -6.14
CA MET A 110 -0.62 5.84 -6.19
C MET A 110 0.69 6.33 -6.80
N PHE A 111 0.64 7.07 -7.91
CA PHE A 111 1.85 7.58 -8.54
C PHE A 111 2.50 8.67 -7.70
N GLY A 112 1.72 9.59 -7.12
CA GLY A 112 2.27 10.61 -6.23
C GLY A 112 3.00 10.01 -5.01
N ALA A 113 2.45 8.96 -4.40
CA ALA A 113 3.12 8.27 -3.30
C ALA A 113 4.39 7.53 -3.75
N LEU A 114 4.34 6.85 -4.90
CA LEU A 114 5.45 6.06 -5.43
C LEU A 114 6.60 6.93 -5.96
N ASP A 115 6.30 8.08 -6.55
CA ASP A 115 7.31 9.04 -7.02
C ASP A 115 8.18 9.51 -5.85
N GLU A 116 7.54 9.95 -4.77
CA GLU A 116 8.25 10.36 -3.54
C GLU A 116 9.01 9.18 -2.90
N LEU A 117 8.44 7.97 -2.93
CA LEU A 117 9.11 6.77 -2.40
C LEU A 117 10.38 6.41 -3.18
N PHE A 118 10.32 6.46 -4.51
CA PHE A 118 11.48 6.17 -5.36
C PHE A 118 12.55 7.26 -5.27
N GLU A 119 12.13 8.51 -5.10
CA GLU A 119 13.06 9.62 -4.86
C GLU A 119 13.81 9.45 -3.53
N LYS A 120 13.10 9.15 -2.44
CA LYS A 120 13.69 8.97 -1.10
C LYS A 120 14.59 7.74 -1.01
N SER A 121 14.06 6.58 -1.45
CA SER A 121 14.76 5.30 -1.32
C SER A 121 15.89 5.11 -2.34
N ARG A 122 15.87 5.86 -3.46
CA ARG A 122 16.77 5.69 -4.62
C ARG A 122 16.74 4.29 -5.23
N VAL A 123 15.71 3.50 -4.93
CA VAL A 123 15.51 2.16 -5.50
C VAL A 123 14.96 2.31 -6.91
N ARG A 124 15.57 1.63 -7.88
CA ARG A 124 15.06 1.65 -9.25
C ARG A 124 13.83 0.74 -9.31
N PRO A 125 12.74 1.14 -9.99
CA PRO A 125 11.54 0.28 -10.13
C PRO A 125 11.81 -1.11 -10.71
N LYS A 126 12.87 -1.26 -11.53
CA LYS A 126 13.30 -2.55 -12.10
C LYS A 126 13.92 -3.51 -11.09
N ASP A 127 14.42 -3.01 -9.96
CA ASP A 127 15.01 -3.84 -8.90
C ASP A 127 13.95 -4.43 -7.96
N ILE A 128 12.69 -4.00 -8.09
CA ILE A 128 11.58 -4.43 -7.24
C ILE A 128 11.09 -5.80 -7.69
N GLY A 129 11.12 -6.75 -6.74
CA GLY A 129 10.77 -8.14 -7.02
C GLY A 129 9.29 -8.48 -6.89
N ILE A 130 8.63 -7.79 -5.97
CA ILE A 130 7.28 -8.07 -5.52
C ILE A 130 6.55 -6.75 -5.39
N LEU A 131 5.37 -6.64 -5.98
CA LEU A 131 4.46 -5.51 -5.80
C LEU A 131 3.18 -6.02 -5.14
N VAL A 132 2.86 -5.47 -3.98
CA VAL A 132 1.59 -5.75 -3.30
C VAL A 132 0.75 -4.48 -3.37
N VAL A 133 -0.42 -4.57 -3.99
CA VAL A 133 -1.39 -3.47 -4.06
C VAL A 133 -2.64 -3.89 -3.31
N ASN A 134 -3.11 -3.03 -2.41
CA ASN A 134 -4.41 -3.18 -1.75
C ASN A 134 -5.31 -2.03 -2.18
N CYS A 135 -6.53 -2.37 -2.57
CA CYS A 135 -7.61 -1.41 -2.76
C CYS A 135 -8.92 -2.12 -2.41
N SER A 136 -9.73 -1.50 -1.57
CA SER A 136 -11.07 -1.99 -1.21
C SER A 136 -12.20 -1.25 -1.94
N LEU A 137 -11.86 -0.23 -2.74
CA LEU A 137 -12.84 0.67 -3.33
C LEU A 137 -13.37 0.18 -4.68
N PHE A 138 -12.50 -0.37 -5.54
CA PHE A 138 -12.87 -0.88 -6.86
C PHE A 138 -11.73 -1.66 -7.53
N ASN A 139 -12.09 -2.45 -8.56
CA ASN A 139 -11.17 -3.24 -9.37
C ASN A 139 -11.27 -2.83 -10.86
N PRO A 140 -10.40 -1.94 -11.36
CA PRO A 140 -10.44 -1.49 -12.74
C PRO A 140 -9.81 -2.49 -13.71
N THR A 141 -10.12 -2.34 -15.01
CA THR A 141 -9.37 -2.96 -16.11
C THR A 141 -8.69 -1.86 -16.94
N PRO A 142 -7.35 -1.86 -17.08
CA PRO A 142 -6.37 -2.74 -16.44
C PRO A 142 -6.35 -2.60 -14.91
N SER A 143 -5.87 -3.64 -14.22
CA SER A 143 -5.78 -3.67 -12.75
C SER A 143 -4.81 -2.61 -12.21
N LEU A 144 -4.98 -2.23 -10.94
CA LEU A 144 -4.16 -1.21 -10.28
C LEU A 144 -2.66 -1.53 -10.30
N PHE A 145 -2.29 -2.80 -10.05
CA PHE A 145 -0.89 -3.22 -10.16
C PHE A 145 -0.38 -3.15 -11.61
N ALA A 146 -1.21 -3.47 -12.60
CA ALA A 146 -0.82 -3.37 -14.01
C ALA A 146 -0.61 -1.91 -14.43
N MET A 147 -1.40 -0.98 -13.88
CA MET A 147 -1.20 0.46 -14.08
C MET A 147 0.16 0.91 -13.54
N ILE A 148 0.51 0.50 -12.31
CA ILE A 148 1.81 0.81 -11.68
C ILE A 148 2.98 0.20 -12.48
N ILE A 149 2.92 -1.09 -12.79
CA ILE A 149 3.98 -1.80 -13.53
C ILE A 149 4.25 -1.13 -14.87
N ASN A 150 3.19 -0.80 -15.61
CA ASN A 150 3.29 -0.17 -16.92
C ASN A 150 3.77 1.28 -16.86
N HIS A 151 3.42 2.03 -15.81
CA HIS A 151 3.84 3.40 -15.61
C HIS A 151 5.35 3.47 -15.31
N TYR A 152 5.82 2.71 -14.32
CA TYR A 152 7.22 2.74 -13.87
C TYR A 152 8.17 1.84 -14.66
N LYS A 153 7.66 1.11 -15.66
CA LYS A 153 8.45 0.13 -16.44
C LYS A 153 9.21 -0.83 -15.53
N MET A 154 8.47 -1.39 -14.57
CA MET A 154 8.98 -2.43 -13.67
C MET A 154 9.38 -3.67 -14.47
N ARG A 155 10.10 -4.59 -13.83
CA ARG A 155 10.59 -5.81 -14.48
C ARG A 155 9.46 -6.73 -14.96
N ASP A 156 9.71 -7.47 -16.04
CA ASP A 156 8.70 -8.36 -16.66
C ASP A 156 8.33 -9.56 -15.77
N ASN A 157 9.24 -10.03 -14.91
CA ASN A 157 9.04 -11.14 -13.98
C ASN A 157 8.66 -10.68 -12.56
N ILE A 158 7.98 -9.55 -12.44
CA ILE A 158 7.49 -9.06 -11.14
C ILE A 158 6.35 -9.95 -10.63
N MET A 159 6.38 -10.30 -9.34
CA MET A 159 5.26 -10.96 -8.70
C MET A 159 4.31 -9.91 -8.15
N SER A 160 3.10 -9.83 -8.70
CA SER A 160 2.08 -8.87 -8.27
C SER A 160 0.97 -9.57 -7.50
N PHE A 161 0.69 -9.08 -6.29
CA PHE A 161 -0.44 -9.54 -5.48
C PHE A 161 -1.45 -8.41 -5.33
N PHE A 162 -2.71 -8.74 -5.54
CA PHE A 162 -3.82 -7.85 -5.25
C PHE A 162 -4.61 -8.43 -4.09
N ASN A 163 -4.61 -7.76 -2.94
CA ASN A 163 -5.41 -8.17 -1.79
C ASN A 163 -6.73 -7.41 -1.84
N GLU A 164 -7.78 -8.11 -2.25
CA GLU A 164 -9.15 -7.69 -2.01
C GLU A 164 -9.48 -8.07 -0.57
N SER A 165 -9.56 -7.07 0.32
CA SER A 165 -10.02 -7.28 1.68
C SER A 165 -11.46 -7.77 1.63
N LEU A 166 -11.68 -9.06 1.95
CA LEU A 166 -12.96 -9.72 2.26
C LEU A 166 -14.15 -8.75 2.45
N SER A 167 -14.85 -8.41 1.37
CA SER A 167 -16.27 -8.11 1.46
C SER A 167 -17.00 -9.44 1.47
N LEU A 168 -17.33 -9.90 2.68
CA LEU A 168 -18.47 -10.75 3.02
C LEU A 168 -19.15 -11.43 1.82
N GLN A 169 -18.78 -12.67 1.52
CA GLN A 169 -19.79 -13.63 1.08
C GLN A 169 -20.61 -13.99 2.32
N ALA A 170 -21.67 -13.21 2.56
CA ALA A 170 -22.83 -13.60 3.34
C ALA A 170 -24.01 -13.73 2.39
#